data_AF-A0A401H448-F1
#
_entry.id   AF-A0A401H448-F1
#
_cell.length_a   1.000
_cell.length_b   1.000
_cell.length_c   1.000
_cell.angle_alpha   90.00
_cell.angle_beta   90.00
_cell.angle_gamma   90.00
#
_symmetry.space_group_name_H-M   'P 1'
#
loop_
_entity.id
_entity.type
_entity.pdbx_description
1 polymer ?
#
loop_
_entity_poly.entity_id
_entity_poly.type
_entity_poly.pdbx_seq_one_letter_code
_entity_poly.pdbx_strand_id
1 'polypeptide(L)'
;MTKAGAAVFNFSATNEPYSEASGNFNPIHVNSYFADLAGVSPTITHSMWSSSLPGATLRRSLCKVARSELSRKYDVAFVGMVIPGDELRMKTRHSDIQDGNTVVKVETFNDKGSQEQGMAMDFYKSAPAARSVWDAADIHLTAVYGFSIIEIVKDNLEEKTIHFGGIKGQAMQQRHMYMNYDNIDGDGSVKTLLLHIQSSIWTLVCHTVWPIAQVMTERAVFEDMRSKDFV
;
A
#
# COMPACT_ATOMS: atom_id res chain seq x y z
N MET A 1 -8.52 30.86 8.03
CA MET A 1 -8.21 29.61 8.75
C MET A 1 -9.50 28.83 8.95
N THR A 2 -9.83 27.92 8.04
CA THR A 2 -11.04 27.10 8.13
C THR A 2 -10.75 25.92 9.04
N LYS A 3 -11.54 25.74 10.10
CA LYS A 3 -11.46 24.62 11.03
C LYS A 3 -11.47 23.31 10.22
N ALA A 4 -10.43 22.48 10.33
CA ALA A 4 -10.38 21.19 9.67
C ALA A 4 -11.50 20.30 10.22
N GLY A 5 -12.58 20.13 9.45
CA GLY A 5 -13.62 19.16 9.79
C GLY A 5 -13.05 17.76 9.60
N ALA A 6 -12.87 17.02 10.69
CA ALA A 6 -12.54 15.60 10.61
C ALA A 6 -13.74 14.88 9.96
N ALA A 7 -13.52 14.25 8.81
CA ALA A 7 -14.54 13.39 8.22
C ALA A 7 -14.42 12.00 8.87
N VAL A 8 -15.57 11.43 9.19
CA VAL A 8 -15.69 10.10 9.79
C VAL A 8 -16.33 9.17 8.75
N PHE A 9 -15.74 8.01 8.56
CA PHE A 9 -16.25 6.97 7.65
C PHE A 9 -16.50 5.70 8.43
N ASN A 10 -17.67 5.11 8.21
CA ASN A 10 -17.99 3.81 8.74
C ASN A 10 -17.85 2.78 7.64
N PHE A 11 -17.12 1.72 7.90
CA PHE A 11 -17.11 0.57 7.02
C PHE A 11 -18.42 -0.22 7.19
N SER A 12 -18.87 -0.83 6.10
CA SER A 12 -19.93 -1.83 6.18
C SER A 12 -19.53 -2.89 7.21
N ALA A 13 -20.53 -3.45 7.90
CA ALA A 13 -20.32 -4.56 8.81
C ALA A 13 -19.92 -5.86 8.09
N THR A 14 -20.03 -5.89 6.76
CA THR A 14 -19.67 -7.02 5.89
C THR A 14 -18.92 -6.54 4.63
N ASN A 15 -18.00 -7.38 4.14
CA ASN A 15 -17.25 -7.18 2.90
C ASN A 15 -17.95 -7.72 1.65
N GLU A 16 -19.03 -8.50 1.81
CA GLU A 16 -19.73 -9.17 0.69
C GLU A 16 -20.14 -8.21 -0.44
N PRO A 17 -20.72 -7.02 -0.18
CA PRO A 17 -21.11 -6.11 -1.26
C PRO A 17 -19.93 -5.65 -2.11
N TYR A 18 -18.75 -5.50 -1.51
CA TYR A 18 -17.56 -5.14 -2.27
C TYR A 18 -16.99 -6.34 -3.05
N SER A 19 -16.99 -7.53 -2.46
CA SER A 19 -16.58 -8.75 -3.16
C SER A 19 -17.42 -8.99 -4.41
N GLU A 20 -18.74 -8.80 -4.32
CA GLU A 20 -19.66 -8.88 -5.46
C GLU A 20 -19.37 -7.82 -6.52
N ALA A 21 -19.19 -6.56 -6.12
CA ALA A 21 -18.97 -5.45 -7.05
C ALA A 21 -17.58 -5.47 -7.72
N SER A 22 -16.55 -5.93 -7.00
CA SER A 22 -15.17 -5.95 -7.48
C SER A 22 -14.77 -7.28 -8.14
N GLY A 23 -15.50 -8.36 -7.87
CA GLY A 23 -15.10 -9.72 -8.23
C GLY A 23 -13.98 -10.30 -7.35
N ASN A 24 -13.53 -9.58 -6.31
CA ASN A 24 -12.53 -10.07 -5.36
C ASN A 24 -13.20 -10.89 -4.26
N PHE A 25 -13.18 -12.22 -4.42
CA PHE A 25 -13.71 -13.18 -3.45
C PHE A 25 -12.63 -13.82 -2.57
N ASN A 26 -11.50 -13.15 -2.33
CA ASN A 26 -10.49 -13.67 -1.42
C ASN A 26 -11.12 -13.95 -0.03
N PRO A 27 -11.10 -15.21 0.46
CA PRO A 27 -11.90 -15.63 1.60
C PRO A 27 -11.51 -14.95 2.93
N ILE A 28 -10.33 -14.34 3.04
CA ILE A 28 -9.92 -13.57 4.22
C ILE A 28 -10.85 -12.38 4.52
N HIS A 29 -11.60 -11.92 3.51
CA HIS A 29 -12.50 -10.79 3.66
C HIS A 29 -13.92 -11.21 4.09
N VAL A 30 -14.34 -12.43 3.82
CA VAL A 30 -15.76 -12.84 3.99
C VAL A 30 -15.96 -14.06 4.88
N ASN A 31 -14.89 -14.81 5.18
CA ASN A 31 -14.97 -16.04 5.97
C ASN A 31 -14.00 -16.00 7.16
N SER A 32 -14.56 -16.00 8.38
CA SER A 32 -13.79 -15.93 9.63
C SER A 32 -12.82 -17.11 9.80
N TYR A 33 -13.20 -18.32 9.40
CA TYR A 33 -12.33 -19.49 9.49
C TYR A 33 -11.06 -19.30 8.67
N PHE A 34 -11.20 -18.77 7.45
CA PHE A 34 -10.06 -18.48 6.58
C PHE A 34 -9.22 -17.31 7.06
N ALA A 35 -9.84 -16.28 7.64
CA ALA A 35 -9.13 -15.19 8.29
C ALA A 35 -8.33 -15.65 9.52
N ASP A 36 -8.91 -16.53 10.35
CA ASP A 36 -8.24 -17.18 11.49
C ASP A 36 -7.05 -18.00 11.04
N LEU A 37 -7.23 -18.84 10.01
CA LEU A 37 -6.17 -19.66 9.43
C LEU A 37 -5.01 -18.81 8.91
N ALA A 38 -5.33 -17.67 8.32
CA ALA A 38 -4.40 -16.69 7.77
C ALA A 38 -3.76 -15.77 8.82
N GLY A 39 -4.14 -15.88 10.10
CA GLY A 39 -3.64 -15.02 11.17
C GLY A 39 -4.10 -13.56 11.08
N VAL A 40 -5.14 -13.29 10.29
CA VAL A 40 -5.72 -11.94 10.07
C VAL A 40 -7.15 -11.89 10.62
N SER A 41 -7.36 -12.45 11.81
CA SER A 41 -8.66 -12.50 12.47
C SER A 41 -9.00 -11.22 13.24
N PRO A 42 -10.28 -10.75 13.22
CA PRO A 42 -11.39 -11.23 12.39
C PRO A 42 -11.21 -10.78 10.92
N THR A 43 -12.08 -11.24 10.01
CA THR A 43 -12.01 -10.88 8.57
C THR A 43 -11.68 -9.41 8.35
N ILE A 44 -10.77 -9.13 7.41
CA ILE A 44 -10.28 -7.77 7.16
C ILE A 44 -11.01 -7.13 5.99
N THR A 45 -11.17 -5.81 6.01
CA THR A 45 -11.77 -5.03 4.93
C THR A 45 -10.87 -5.02 3.71
N HIS A 46 -11.48 -5.09 2.52
CA HIS A 46 -10.75 -4.93 1.26
C HIS A 46 -10.01 -3.59 1.22
N SER A 47 -8.72 -3.61 0.91
CA SER A 47 -7.91 -2.39 0.84
C SER A 47 -8.41 -1.40 -0.20
N MET A 48 -8.77 -1.86 -1.40
CA MET A 48 -9.35 -1.00 -2.43
C MET A 48 -10.69 -0.37 -2.01
N TRP A 49 -11.47 -1.05 -1.16
CA TRP A 49 -12.67 -0.44 -0.58
C TRP A 49 -12.27 0.68 0.40
N SER A 50 -11.29 0.41 1.26
CA SER A 50 -10.74 1.38 2.21
C SER A 50 -10.11 2.62 1.54
N SER A 51 -9.48 2.48 0.37
CA SER A 51 -8.94 3.62 -0.37
C SER A 51 -10.00 4.44 -1.10
N SER A 52 -11.10 3.83 -1.51
CA SER A 52 -12.14 4.51 -2.29
C SER A 52 -12.90 5.57 -1.49
N LEU A 53 -13.11 5.35 -0.18
CA LEU A 53 -13.93 6.22 0.67
C LEU A 53 -13.29 7.60 0.95
N PRO A 54 -12.00 7.70 1.37
CA PRO A 54 -11.33 8.98 1.53
C PRO A 54 -11.21 9.73 0.21
N GLY A 55 -10.88 9.03 -0.89
CA GLY A 55 -10.78 9.62 -2.22
C GLY A 55 -12.09 10.21 -2.72
N ALA A 56 -13.21 9.48 -2.57
CA ALA A 56 -14.54 9.95 -2.93
C ALA A 56 -14.96 11.16 -2.09
N THR A 57 -14.68 11.15 -0.79
CA THR A 57 -15.01 12.25 0.12
C THR A 57 -14.21 13.51 -0.16
N LEU A 58 -12.91 13.36 -0.40
CA LEU A 58 -12.04 14.46 -0.78
C LEU A 58 -12.52 15.07 -2.10
N ARG A 59 -12.77 14.24 -3.11
CA ARG A 59 -13.30 14.68 -4.42
C ARG A 59 -14.61 15.43 -4.24
N ARG A 60 -15.56 14.90 -3.47
CA ARG A 60 -16.85 15.57 -3.22
C ARG A 60 -16.70 16.91 -2.51
N SER A 61 -15.80 17.00 -1.54
CA SER A 61 -15.55 18.22 -0.77
C SER A 61 -14.87 19.28 -1.62
N LEU A 62 -13.86 18.90 -2.40
CA LEU A 62 -13.14 19.80 -3.29
C LEU A 62 -13.99 20.22 -4.51
N CYS A 63 -14.79 19.33 -5.10
CA CYS A 63 -15.63 19.65 -6.27
C CYS A 63 -16.66 20.73 -5.94
N LYS A 64 -17.15 20.78 -4.69
CA LYS A 64 -18.05 21.83 -4.21
C LYS A 64 -17.39 23.21 -4.15
N VAL A 65 -16.06 23.26 -3.93
CA VAL A 65 -15.30 24.51 -3.74
C VAL A 65 -14.62 24.97 -5.03
N ALA A 66 -14.00 24.06 -5.78
CA ALA A 66 -13.09 24.38 -6.88
C ALA A 66 -13.72 24.33 -8.28
N ARG A 67 -14.91 23.72 -8.45
CA ARG A 67 -15.59 23.55 -9.77
C ARG A 67 -14.66 23.02 -10.90
N SER A 68 -13.62 22.27 -10.59
CA SER A 68 -12.70 21.69 -11.56
C SER A 68 -12.56 20.16 -11.40
N GLU A 69 -12.07 19.49 -12.44
CA GLU A 69 -11.74 18.07 -12.40
C GLU A 69 -10.55 17.84 -11.47
N LEU A 70 -10.79 17.11 -10.38
CA LEU A 70 -9.94 17.12 -9.19
C LEU A 70 -8.98 15.95 -9.04
N SER A 71 -8.96 15.02 -9.98
CA SER A 71 -8.11 13.84 -9.87
C SER A 71 -7.43 13.54 -11.19
N ARG A 72 -6.27 14.18 -11.41
CA ARG A 72 -5.32 13.73 -12.43
C ARG A 72 -4.54 12.49 -11.96
N LYS A 73 -4.30 12.38 -10.64
CA LYS A 73 -3.59 11.26 -10.01
C LYS A 73 -4.07 11.04 -8.58
N TYR A 74 -4.21 9.78 -8.16
CA TYR A 74 -4.58 9.39 -6.80
C TYR A 74 -3.74 8.18 -6.40
N ASP A 75 -2.76 8.42 -5.53
CA ASP A 75 -1.86 7.41 -5.01
C ASP A 75 -2.25 7.09 -3.56
N VAL A 76 -2.33 5.79 -3.23
CA VAL A 76 -2.69 5.33 -1.88
C VAL A 76 -1.67 4.32 -1.40
N ALA A 77 -1.30 4.48 -0.14
CA ALA A 77 -0.52 3.50 0.58
C ALA A 77 -1.30 3.07 1.84
N PHE A 78 -1.40 1.77 2.01
CA PHE A 78 -2.07 1.14 3.14
C PHE A 78 -1.03 0.82 4.21
N VAL A 79 -1.34 1.18 5.45
CA VAL A 79 -0.42 1.11 6.60
C VAL A 79 -1.01 0.31 7.77
N GLY A 80 -2.22 -0.22 7.58
CA GLY A 80 -3.05 -0.75 8.64
C GLY A 80 -4.27 -1.49 8.08
N MET A 81 -4.59 -2.64 8.68
CA MET A 81 -5.75 -3.44 8.37
C MET A 81 -6.94 -2.78 9.04
N VAL A 82 -8.06 -2.79 8.35
CA VAL A 82 -9.31 -2.20 8.83
C VAL A 82 -10.29 -3.34 8.97
N ILE A 83 -10.91 -3.48 10.13
CA ILE A 83 -11.92 -4.52 10.35
C ILE A 83 -13.28 -3.98 9.89
N PRO A 84 -14.17 -4.80 9.30
CA PRO A 84 -15.54 -4.40 9.03
C PRO A 84 -16.23 -3.79 10.26
N GLY A 85 -16.91 -2.67 10.06
CA GLY A 85 -17.50 -1.89 11.14
C GLY A 85 -16.52 -0.99 11.92
N ASP A 86 -15.23 -0.99 11.62
CA ASP A 86 -14.32 0.03 12.16
C ASP A 86 -14.71 1.42 11.66
N GLU A 87 -14.51 2.41 12.53
CA GLU A 87 -14.61 3.82 12.21
C GLU A 87 -13.23 4.34 11.79
N LEU A 88 -13.15 4.94 10.59
CA LEU A 88 -11.96 5.68 10.16
C LEU A 88 -12.18 7.18 10.23
N ARG A 89 -11.23 7.87 10.85
CA ARG A 89 -11.14 9.32 10.87
C ARG A 89 -10.12 9.82 9.87
N MET A 90 -10.53 10.77 9.04
CA MET A 90 -9.70 11.37 8.02
C MET A 90 -9.14 12.70 8.50
N LYS A 91 -7.83 12.86 8.36
CA LYS A 91 -7.14 14.15 8.40
C LYS A 91 -6.66 14.51 7.01
N THR A 92 -6.78 15.77 6.68
CA THR A 92 -6.35 16.31 5.39
C THR A 92 -5.41 17.47 5.63
N ARG A 93 -4.30 17.49 4.91
CA ARG A 93 -3.33 18.58 4.96
C ARG A 93 -2.99 19.01 3.53
N HIS A 94 -3.07 20.31 3.27
CA HIS A 94 -2.45 20.87 2.06
C HIS A 94 -0.96 20.60 2.16
N SER A 95 -0.42 19.85 1.20
CA SER A 95 0.98 19.45 1.23
C SER A 95 1.84 20.39 0.41
N ASP A 96 1.49 20.59 -0.86
CA ASP A 96 2.33 21.31 -1.81
C ASP A 96 1.58 21.69 -3.10
N ILE A 97 2.28 22.34 -4.04
CA ILE A 97 1.86 22.55 -5.43
C ILE A 97 2.86 21.84 -6.36
N GLN A 98 2.39 20.90 -7.19
CA GLN A 98 3.19 20.20 -8.19
C GLN A 98 2.57 20.36 -9.58
N ASP A 99 3.37 20.82 -10.55
CA ASP A 99 2.93 21.06 -11.94
C ASP A 99 1.65 21.91 -12.05
N GLY A 100 1.52 22.91 -11.18
CA GLY A 100 0.34 23.78 -11.08
C GLY A 100 -0.88 23.13 -10.42
N ASN A 101 -0.78 21.87 -9.99
CA ASN A 101 -1.83 21.15 -9.26
C ASN A 101 -1.57 21.21 -7.74
N THR A 102 -2.63 21.42 -6.97
CA THR A 102 -2.54 21.33 -5.50
C THR A 102 -2.43 19.87 -5.07
N VAL A 103 -1.39 19.54 -4.34
CA VAL A 103 -1.18 18.23 -3.73
C VAL A 103 -1.76 18.23 -2.32
N VAL A 104 -2.69 17.32 -2.09
CA VAL A 104 -3.36 17.16 -0.80
C VAL A 104 -2.96 15.83 -0.20
N LYS A 105 -2.36 15.87 1.00
CA LYS A 105 -2.07 14.67 1.78
C LYS A 105 -3.31 14.31 2.61
N VAL A 106 -3.75 13.06 2.48
CA VAL A 106 -4.85 12.50 3.26
C VAL A 106 -4.30 11.37 4.11
N GLU A 107 -4.64 11.38 5.39
CA GLU A 107 -4.28 10.33 6.33
C GLU A 107 -5.56 9.85 7.02
N THR A 108 -5.74 8.53 7.11
CA THR A 108 -6.88 7.91 7.80
C THR A 108 -6.39 7.11 8.98
N PHE A 109 -7.12 7.19 10.09
CA PHE A 109 -6.77 6.53 11.35
C PHE A 109 -8.00 5.85 11.94
N ASN A 110 -7.84 4.64 12.48
CA ASN A 110 -8.84 4.01 13.33
C ASN A 110 -8.49 4.25 14.81
N ASP A 111 -9.43 3.94 15.69
CA ASP A 111 -9.28 4.14 17.14
C ASP A 111 -8.53 3.00 17.82
N LYS A 112 -8.40 1.88 17.12
CA LYS A 112 -7.75 0.66 17.59
C LYS A 112 -6.24 0.64 17.32
N GLY A 113 -5.71 1.64 16.60
CA GLY A 113 -4.30 1.69 16.18
C GLY A 113 -4.02 0.77 15.00
N SER A 114 -2.84 0.94 14.38
CA SER A 114 -2.36 0.10 13.28
C SER A 114 -2.09 -1.32 13.78
N GLN A 115 -3.09 -2.19 13.67
CA GLN A 115 -3.06 -3.59 14.10
C GLN A 115 -2.04 -4.48 13.36
N GLU A 116 -1.25 -3.93 12.43
CA GLU A 116 -0.50 -4.69 11.42
C GLU A 116 0.93 -5.09 11.75
N GLN A 117 1.62 -4.39 12.66
CA GLN A 117 3.09 -4.55 12.76
C GLN A 117 3.54 -5.97 13.13
N GLY A 118 2.67 -6.77 13.78
CA GLY A 118 2.94 -8.16 14.16
C GLY A 118 2.38 -9.23 13.23
N MET A 119 1.22 -9.00 12.58
CA MET A 119 0.42 -10.11 12.01
C MET A 119 1.05 -10.74 10.75
N ALA A 120 1.55 -9.92 9.81
CA ALA A 120 2.22 -10.45 8.61
C ALA A 120 3.47 -11.27 8.98
N MET A 121 4.23 -10.80 9.99
CA MET A 121 5.43 -11.46 10.46
C MET A 121 5.14 -12.70 11.33
N ASP A 122 4.00 -12.73 12.02
CA ASP A 122 3.58 -13.91 12.77
C ASP A 122 3.07 -15.02 11.84
N PHE A 123 2.36 -14.65 10.76
CA PHE A 123 1.98 -15.59 9.71
C PHE A 123 3.19 -16.12 8.92
N TYR A 124 4.15 -15.25 8.61
CA TYR A 124 5.45 -15.64 8.06
C TYR A 124 6.18 -16.69 8.92
N LYS A 125 6.10 -16.58 10.24
CA LYS A 125 6.71 -17.55 11.16
C LYS A 125 5.93 -18.86 11.21
N SER A 126 4.61 -18.84 11.13
CA SER A 126 3.76 -20.02 11.37
C SER A 126 3.58 -20.93 10.15
N ALA A 127 3.56 -20.38 8.93
CA ALA A 127 3.22 -21.11 7.71
C ALA A 127 4.42 -21.26 6.75
N PRO A 128 4.87 -22.49 6.41
CA PRO A 128 5.98 -22.71 5.47
C PRO A 128 5.72 -22.17 4.05
N ALA A 129 4.49 -22.32 3.55
CA ALA A 129 4.09 -21.81 2.24
C ALA A 129 4.12 -20.27 2.22
N ALA A 130 3.58 -19.64 3.27
CA ALA A 130 3.65 -18.19 3.46
C ALA A 130 5.11 -17.70 3.52
N ARG A 131 5.95 -18.38 4.30
CA ARG A 131 7.37 -18.08 4.41
C ARG A 131 8.08 -18.13 3.06
N SER A 132 7.79 -19.16 2.26
CA SER A 132 8.38 -19.30 0.92
C SER A 132 8.01 -18.14 -0.02
N VAL A 133 6.80 -17.59 0.08
CA VAL A 133 6.39 -16.41 -0.71
C VAL A 133 7.17 -15.18 -0.29
N TRP A 134 7.29 -14.96 1.03
CA TRP A 134 8.03 -13.84 1.58
C TRP A 134 9.52 -13.90 1.27
N ASP A 135 10.15 -15.05 1.49
CA ASP A 135 11.57 -15.28 1.21
C ASP A 135 11.86 -15.09 -0.29
N ALA A 136 11.01 -15.61 -1.17
CA ALA A 136 11.20 -15.48 -2.61
C ALA A 136 11.17 -14.01 -3.07
N ALA A 137 10.23 -13.21 -2.55
CA ALA A 137 10.19 -11.79 -2.91
C ALA A 137 11.31 -11.01 -2.23
N ASP A 138 11.69 -11.32 -0.99
CA ASP A 138 12.80 -10.67 -0.30
C ASP A 138 14.13 -10.90 -1.01
N ILE A 139 14.39 -12.14 -1.45
CA ILE A 139 15.55 -12.49 -2.28
C ILE A 139 15.54 -11.67 -3.57
N HIS A 140 14.39 -11.56 -4.23
CA HIS A 140 14.26 -10.79 -5.47
C HIS A 140 14.51 -9.29 -5.24
N LEU A 141 13.85 -8.69 -4.25
CA LEU A 141 13.96 -7.26 -3.94
C LEU A 141 15.38 -6.90 -3.47
N THR A 142 16.02 -7.77 -2.68
CA THR A 142 17.41 -7.59 -2.27
C THR A 142 18.35 -7.68 -3.47
N ALA A 143 18.15 -8.65 -4.37
CA ALA A 143 19.01 -8.84 -5.54
C ALA A 143 18.81 -7.79 -6.64
N VAL A 144 17.60 -7.24 -6.77
CA VAL A 144 17.26 -6.28 -7.84
C VAL A 144 17.38 -4.84 -7.37
N TYR A 145 16.87 -4.54 -6.17
CA TYR A 145 16.72 -3.19 -5.65
C TYR A 145 17.60 -2.91 -4.43
N GLY A 146 18.17 -3.93 -3.78
CA GLY A 146 19.15 -3.75 -2.70
C GLY A 146 18.54 -3.50 -1.32
N PHE A 147 17.26 -3.81 -1.11
CA PHE A 147 16.61 -3.74 0.20
C PHE A 147 15.86 -5.04 0.54
N SER A 148 15.78 -5.36 1.82
CA SER A 148 14.96 -6.46 2.34
C SER A 148 13.59 -5.92 2.74
N ILE A 149 12.53 -6.47 2.13
CA ILE A 149 11.15 -6.15 2.52
C ILE A 149 10.84 -6.73 3.90
N ILE A 150 11.40 -7.89 4.24
CA ILE A 150 11.21 -8.52 5.55
C ILE A 150 11.80 -7.64 6.66
N GLU A 151 13.01 -7.09 6.47
CA GLU A 151 13.63 -6.16 7.42
C GLU A 151 12.77 -4.89 7.60
N ILE A 152 12.34 -4.29 6.49
CA ILE A 152 11.50 -3.08 6.52
C ILE A 152 10.21 -3.35 7.32
N VAL A 153 9.55 -4.50 7.07
CA VAL A 153 8.31 -4.84 7.77
C VAL A 153 8.55 -5.07 9.25
N LYS A 154 9.50 -5.93 9.55
CA LYS A 154 9.75 -6.43 10.90
C LYS A 154 10.15 -5.31 11.85
N ASP A 155 11.02 -4.42 11.38
CA ASP A 155 11.60 -3.37 12.19
C ASP A 155 10.88 -2.02 12.02
N ASN A 156 9.85 -1.97 11.16
CA ASN A 156 9.05 -0.78 10.83
C ASN A 156 9.94 0.44 10.52
N LEU A 157 10.87 0.23 9.58
CA LEU A 157 11.80 1.27 9.17
C LEU A 157 11.04 2.39 8.46
N GLU A 158 11.33 3.65 8.78
CA GLU A 158 10.79 4.80 8.04
C GLU A 158 11.59 5.08 6.76
N GLU A 159 12.90 4.84 6.82
CA GLU A 159 13.84 5.04 5.70
C GLU A 159 14.89 3.91 5.66
N LYS A 160 15.36 3.58 4.46
CA LYS A 160 16.45 2.62 4.24
C LYS A 160 17.46 3.15 3.23
N THR A 161 18.72 3.23 3.65
CA THR A 161 19.81 3.63 2.76
C THR A 161 20.35 2.43 1.98
N ILE A 162 20.36 2.55 0.65
CA ILE A 162 20.86 1.56 -0.30
C ILE A 162 22.20 2.06 -0.86
N HIS A 163 23.22 1.21 -0.80
CA HIS A 163 24.55 1.52 -1.28
C HIS A 163 24.85 0.75 -2.57
N PHE A 164 25.12 1.48 -3.66
CA PHE A 164 25.44 0.91 -4.97
C PHE A 164 26.94 0.60 -5.12
N GLY A 165 27.50 -0.16 -4.17
CA GLY A 165 28.91 -0.54 -4.16
C GLY A 165 29.25 -1.72 -5.08
N GLY A 166 30.41 -1.67 -5.74
CA GLY A 166 30.96 -2.77 -6.55
C GLY A 166 30.18 -3.07 -7.84
N ILE A 167 30.55 -4.16 -8.53
CA ILE A 167 29.99 -4.53 -9.84
C ILE A 167 28.48 -4.81 -9.75
N LYS A 168 28.03 -5.46 -8.66
CA LYS A 168 26.60 -5.71 -8.42
C LYS A 168 25.84 -4.40 -8.13
N GLY A 169 26.44 -3.50 -7.35
CA GLY A 169 25.85 -2.19 -7.06
C GLY A 169 25.69 -1.32 -8.30
N GLN A 170 26.62 -1.36 -9.25
CA GLN A 170 26.46 -0.65 -10.52
C GLN A 170 25.29 -1.19 -11.36
N ALA A 171 25.10 -2.51 -11.42
CA ALA A 171 23.94 -3.08 -12.11
C ALA A 171 22.61 -2.68 -11.44
N MET A 172 22.58 -2.61 -10.10
CA MET A 172 21.43 -2.11 -9.35
C MET A 172 21.18 -0.62 -9.60
N GLN A 173 22.24 0.20 -9.63
CA GLN A 173 22.15 1.63 -9.93
C GLN A 173 21.55 1.87 -11.31
N GLN A 174 22.03 1.14 -12.32
CA GLN A 174 21.49 1.21 -13.69
C GLN A 174 19.98 0.90 -13.69
N ARG A 175 19.55 -0.17 -13.00
CA ARG A 175 18.12 -0.50 -12.90
C ARG A 175 17.29 0.59 -12.24
N HIS A 176 17.80 1.24 -11.19
CA HIS A 176 17.12 2.38 -10.57
C HIS A 176 17.06 3.59 -11.51
N MET A 177 18.12 3.85 -12.29
CA MET A 177 18.12 4.90 -13.32
C MET A 177 17.09 4.62 -14.43
N TYR A 178 16.92 3.35 -14.82
CA TYR A 178 15.95 2.94 -15.85
C TYR A 178 14.52 2.78 -15.34
N MET A 179 14.25 3.00 -14.05
CA MET A 179 12.87 3.13 -13.57
C MET A 179 12.29 4.43 -14.10
N ASN A 180 11.66 4.32 -15.26
CA ASN A 180 10.95 5.41 -15.91
C ASN A 180 9.49 5.40 -15.48
N TYR A 181 8.90 6.57 -15.42
CA TYR A 181 7.45 6.69 -15.47
C TYR A 181 7.05 7.51 -16.69
N ASP A 182 6.00 7.04 -17.35
CA ASP A 182 5.37 7.77 -18.43
C ASP A 182 4.45 8.83 -17.81
N ASN A 183 4.74 10.10 -18.08
CA ASN A 183 3.89 11.20 -17.72
C ASN A 183 3.10 11.63 -18.96
N ILE A 184 1.81 11.86 -18.80
CA ILE A 184 0.96 12.39 -19.88
C ILE A 184 0.83 13.88 -19.65
N ASP A 185 1.45 14.68 -20.52
CA ASP A 185 1.34 16.12 -20.49
C ASP A 185 -0.11 16.56 -20.76
N GLY A 186 -0.44 17.82 -20.42
CA GLY A 186 -1.79 18.36 -20.61
C GLY A 186 -2.28 18.39 -22.06
N ASP A 187 -1.39 18.15 -23.03
CA ASP A 187 -1.68 18.03 -24.47
C ASP A 187 -1.87 16.58 -24.95
N GLY A 188 -1.77 15.60 -24.04
CA GLY A 188 -1.90 14.18 -24.34
C GLY A 188 -0.60 13.49 -24.80
N SER A 189 0.52 14.20 -24.83
CA SER A 189 1.83 13.61 -25.19
C SER A 189 2.43 12.81 -24.02
N VAL A 190 2.97 11.64 -24.32
CA VAL A 190 3.65 10.78 -23.33
C VAL A 190 5.12 11.17 -23.25
N LYS A 191 5.58 11.59 -22.07
CA LYS A 191 6.99 11.81 -21.74
C LYS A 191 7.48 10.79 -20.73
N THR A 192 8.43 9.98 -21.15
CA THR A 192 9.17 9.07 -20.28
C THR A 192 10.21 9.88 -19.50
N LEU A 193 10.02 10.03 -18.19
CA LEU A 193 10.96 10.74 -17.30
C LEU A 193 11.83 9.73 -16.54
N LEU A 194 13.14 9.95 -16.58
CA LEU A 194 14.14 9.15 -15.89
C LEU A 194 14.29 9.60 -14.43
N LEU A 195 14.36 8.65 -13.49
CA LEU A 195 14.79 8.93 -12.12
C LEU A 195 16.31 9.13 -12.12
N HIS A 196 16.76 10.39 -12.18
CA HIS A 196 18.18 10.73 -12.31
C HIS A 196 18.95 10.52 -10.99
N ILE A 197 19.33 9.27 -10.70
CA ILE A 197 20.10 8.90 -9.49
C ILE A 197 21.59 8.80 -9.85
N GLN A 198 22.31 9.93 -9.85
CA GLN A 198 23.77 9.96 -10.09
C GLN A 198 24.62 9.60 -8.85
N SER A 199 23.99 9.39 -7.70
CA SER A 199 24.67 9.08 -6.45
C SER A 199 24.95 7.59 -6.31
N SER A 200 26.06 7.24 -5.64
CA SER A 200 26.38 5.86 -5.21
C SER A 200 25.54 5.39 -4.02
N ILE A 201 24.64 6.26 -3.53
CA ILE A 201 23.76 6.04 -2.39
C ILE A 201 22.36 6.53 -2.75
N TRP A 202 21.34 5.75 -2.38
CA TRP A 202 19.94 6.13 -2.50
C TRP A 202 19.20 5.87 -1.19
N THR A 203 18.29 6.77 -0.80
CA THR A 203 17.45 6.60 0.38
C THR A 203 16.05 6.23 -0.06
N LEU A 204 15.63 5.00 0.29
CA LEU A 204 14.27 4.52 0.15
C LEU A 204 13.41 5.09 1.26
N VAL A 205 12.28 5.70 0.90
CA VAL A 205 11.20 5.99 1.85
C VAL A 205 10.34 4.74 1.98
N CYS A 206 10.43 4.04 3.11
CA CYS A 206 9.89 2.69 3.27
C CYS A 206 8.36 2.61 3.18
N HIS A 207 7.64 3.70 3.46
CA HIS A 207 6.20 3.77 3.26
C HIS A 207 5.77 3.53 1.80
N THR A 208 6.68 3.72 0.83
CA THR A 208 6.39 3.45 -0.58
C THR A 208 6.38 1.96 -0.93
N VAL A 209 6.97 1.09 -0.07
CA VAL A 209 7.01 -0.37 -0.29
C VAL A 209 5.93 -1.12 0.48
N TRP A 210 5.16 -0.44 1.33
CA TRP A 210 4.01 -1.01 2.05
C TRP A 210 2.94 -1.67 1.17
N PRO A 211 2.59 -1.12 0.00
CA PRO A 211 1.71 -1.85 -0.93
C PRO A 211 2.28 -3.22 -1.37
N ILE A 212 3.61 -3.34 -1.50
CA ILE A 212 4.26 -4.62 -1.85
C ILE A 212 4.10 -5.61 -0.69
N ALA A 213 4.39 -5.18 0.54
CA ALA A 213 4.23 -6.01 1.74
C ALA A 213 2.78 -6.52 1.91
N GLN A 214 1.80 -5.69 1.56
CA GLN A 214 0.40 -6.10 1.57
C GLN A 214 0.10 -7.18 0.52
N VAL A 215 0.47 -6.97 -0.75
CA VAL A 215 0.26 -7.96 -1.82
C VAL A 215 0.96 -9.29 -1.46
N MET A 216 2.13 -9.20 -0.84
CA MET A 216 2.84 -10.38 -0.34
C MET A 216 2.08 -11.10 0.77
N THR A 217 1.47 -10.37 1.71
CA THR A 217 0.63 -10.95 2.75
C THR A 217 -0.55 -11.70 2.13
N GLU A 218 -1.28 -11.06 1.22
CA GLU A 218 -2.44 -11.66 0.54
C GLU A 218 -2.04 -12.91 -0.24
N ARG A 219 -0.93 -12.86 -0.97
CA ARG A 219 -0.40 -14.01 -1.71
C ARG A 219 0.10 -15.12 -0.79
N ALA A 220 0.80 -14.78 0.29
CA ALA A 220 1.32 -15.74 1.25
C ALA A 220 0.18 -16.53 1.91
N VAL A 221 -0.93 -15.84 2.20
CA VAL A 221 -2.15 -16.44 2.71
C VAL A 221 -2.78 -17.37 1.68
N PHE A 222 -2.94 -16.92 0.43
CA PHE A 222 -3.50 -17.74 -0.64
C PHE A 222 -2.69 -19.02 -0.87
N GLU A 223 -1.36 -18.92 -0.89
CA GLU A 223 -0.49 -20.08 -1.10
C GLU A 223 -0.51 -21.07 0.06
N ASP A 224 -0.64 -20.58 1.30
CA ASP A 224 -0.84 -21.45 2.46
C ASP A 224 -2.19 -22.20 2.40
N MET A 225 -3.27 -21.51 2.00
CA MET A 225 -4.56 -22.15 1.79
C MET A 225 -4.52 -23.21 0.69
N ARG A 226 -3.86 -22.91 -0.44
CA ARG A 226 -3.65 -23.86 -1.53
C ARG A 226 -2.83 -25.08 -1.09
N SER A 227 -1.80 -24.88 -0.26
CA SER A 227 -0.97 -25.99 0.26
C SER A 227 -1.73 -26.96 1.17
N LYS A 228 -2.91 -26.55 1.64
CA LYS A 228 -3.82 -27.31 2.50
C LYS A 228 -5.09 -27.76 1.77
N ASP A 229 -5.12 -27.67 0.44
CA ASP A 229 -6.23 -28.06 -0.44
C ASP A 229 -7.56 -27.33 -0.17
N PHE A 230 -7.50 -26.09 0.34
CA PHE A 230 -8.71 -25.29 0.58
C PHE A 230 -9.18 -24.50 -0.65
N VAL A 231 -8.32 -24.29 -1.65
CA VAL A 231 -8.57 -23.50 -2.88
C VAL A 231 -7.86 -24.12 -4.07
#